data_AF-A0A964ESG7-F1
#
_entry.id   AF-A0A964ESG7-F1
#
_cell.length_a   1.000
_cell.length_b   1.000
_cell.length_c   1.000
_cell.angle_alpha   90.00
_cell.angle_beta   90.00
_cell.angle_gamma   90.00
#
_symmetry.space_group_name_H-M   'P 1'
#
loop_
_entity.id
_entity.type
_entity.pdbx_description
1 polymer ?
#
loop_
_entity_poly.entity_id
_entity_poly.type
_entity_poly.pdbx_seq_one_letter_code
_entity_poly.pdbx_strand_id
1 'polypeptide(L)'
;MQTLTRTAAIAEQALAWRAQGLRVGFVPTMGFLHRGHTSLMELARPRCDKLVVSIFVNPLQFGVNEDLDRYPRDPEGDAAKCRAAGVDVLFVPDDFYPPDHSTRVRVEGLSEGLCGTSRPVFFEGITTVVARLFGVVQPTVTVFGEKDYQQLAIIRRMVRDLALPIEVLGGPLIRDDDGLALSSRNAYLSPAQRARALSLHRALFAMAAAEERDAAALIALGRSILDVDTFDYLEIRDAVTLAPLETVDRPARALVGCWIGGTRLIDNVAIERPWT
;
A
#
# COMPACT_ATOMS: atom_id res chain seq x y z
N MET A 1 8.35 12.58 -19.96
CA MET A 1 8.41 11.25 -19.36
C MET A 1 9.23 10.32 -20.23
N GLN A 2 10.35 9.83 -19.72
CA GLN A 2 11.15 8.75 -20.31
C GLN A 2 10.71 7.41 -19.73
N THR A 3 10.80 6.32 -20.49
CA THR A 3 10.62 4.96 -19.98
C THR A 3 11.97 4.27 -19.89
N LEU A 4 12.29 3.68 -18.74
CA LEU A 4 13.50 2.89 -18.52
C LEU A 4 13.12 1.46 -18.15
N THR A 5 13.77 0.46 -18.75
CA THR A 5 13.53 -0.96 -18.44
C THR A 5 14.71 -1.66 -17.80
N ARG A 6 15.88 -1.04 -17.81
CA ARG A 6 17.11 -1.62 -17.26
C ARG A 6 17.43 -1.03 -15.90
N THR A 7 17.72 -1.88 -14.94
CA THR A 7 18.07 -1.49 -13.57
C THR A 7 19.33 -0.61 -13.54
N ALA A 8 20.32 -0.89 -14.38
CA ALA A 8 21.53 -0.07 -14.50
C ALA A 8 21.23 1.36 -14.98
N ALA A 9 20.31 1.52 -15.94
CA ALA A 9 19.98 2.82 -16.52
C ALA A 9 19.30 3.75 -15.50
N ILE A 10 18.37 3.22 -14.69
CA ILE A 10 17.75 4.03 -13.63
C ILE A 10 18.75 4.36 -12.51
N ALA A 11 19.66 3.43 -12.18
CA ALA A 11 20.68 3.66 -11.16
C ALA A 11 21.67 4.75 -11.57
N GLU A 12 22.15 4.74 -12.82
CA GLU A 12 22.99 5.79 -13.38
C GLU A 12 22.27 7.15 -13.36
N GLN A 13 21.01 7.17 -13.80
CA GLN A 13 20.21 8.40 -13.81
C GLN A 13 19.97 8.96 -12.40
N ALA A 14 19.71 8.09 -11.42
CA ALA A 14 19.51 8.47 -10.03
C ALA A 14 20.79 9.03 -9.40
N LEU A 15 21.95 8.42 -9.66
CA LEU A 15 23.24 8.94 -9.22
C LEU A 15 23.54 10.31 -9.83
N ALA A 16 23.23 10.51 -11.11
CA ALA A 16 23.41 11.80 -11.78
C ALA A 16 22.52 12.89 -11.16
N TRP A 17 21.25 12.59 -10.85
CA TRP A 17 20.36 13.54 -10.17
C TRP A 17 20.82 13.86 -8.74
N ARG A 18 21.28 12.84 -8.01
CA ARG A 18 21.84 13.04 -6.66
C ARG A 18 23.08 13.93 -6.68
N ALA A 19 23.98 13.74 -7.66
CA ALA A 19 25.16 14.58 -7.83
C ALA A 19 24.81 16.05 -8.14
N GLN A 20 23.65 16.30 -8.74
CA GLN A 20 23.10 17.64 -9.00
C GLN A 20 22.35 18.22 -7.79
N GLY A 21 22.19 17.46 -6.70
CA GLY A 21 21.41 17.88 -5.53
C GLY A 21 19.89 17.86 -5.75
N LEU A 22 19.40 17.19 -6.80
CA LEU A 22 17.98 17.11 -7.10
C LEU A 22 17.26 16.15 -6.14
N ARG A 23 16.08 16.55 -5.70
CA ARG A 23 15.15 15.72 -4.92
C ARG A 23 14.42 14.76 -5.85
N VAL A 24 14.52 13.47 -5.57
CA VAL A 24 13.83 12.40 -6.32
C VAL A 24 12.62 11.92 -5.52
N GLY A 25 11.43 12.10 -6.08
CA GLY A 25 10.18 11.55 -5.57
C GLY A 25 9.86 10.23 -6.25
N PHE A 26 9.34 9.28 -5.48
CA PHE A 26 9.10 7.93 -5.99
C PHE A 26 7.74 7.38 -5.56
N VAL A 27 7.05 6.75 -6.51
CA VAL A 27 5.81 6.01 -6.28
C VAL A 27 5.96 4.59 -6.84
N PRO A 28 6.26 3.59 -6.00
CA PRO A 28 6.33 2.21 -6.45
C PRO A 28 4.92 1.63 -6.64
N THR A 29 4.68 0.98 -7.78
CA THR A 29 3.39 0.36 -8.11
C THR A 29 3.57 -0.99 -8.83
N MET A 30 2.48 -1.75 -8.93
CA MET A 30 2.39 -2.96 -9.75
C MET A 30 1.66 -2.73 -11.09
N GLY A 31 1.39 -1.48 -11.47
CA GLY A 31 0.62 -1.14 -12.67
C GLY A 31 -0.90 -1.30 -12.49
N PHE A 32 -1.62 -1.27 -13.60
CA PHE A 32 -3.09 -1.17 -13.67
C PHE A 32 -3.62 -0.02 -12.82
N LEU A 33 -3.10 1.16 -13.13
CA LEU A 33 -3.21 2.37 -12.35
C LEU A 33 -4.63 2.94 -12.41
N HIS A 34 -5.18 3.19 -11.23
CA HIS A 34 -6.43 3.91 -10.98
C HIS A 34 -6.20 5.23 -10.21
N ARG A 35 -7.27 5.97 -9.90
CA ARG A 35 -7.23 7.27 -9.20
C ARG A 35 -6.45 7.26 -7.89
N GLY A 36 -6.56 6.16 -7.13
CA GLY A 36 -5.73 5.94 -5.94
C GLY A 36 -4.22 6.12 -6.21
N HIS A 37 -3.68 5.55 -7.30
CA HIS A 37 -2.26 5.69 -7.64
C HIS A 37 -1.91 7.09 -8.14
N THR A 38 -2.76 7.70 -8.98
CA THR A 38 -2.50 9.07 -9.48
C THR A 38 -2.52 10.10 -8.35
N SER A 39 -3.33 9.87 -7.31
CA SER A 39 -3.30 10.72 -6.11
C SER A 39 -1.96 10.67 -5.36
N LEU A 40 -1.26 9.52 -5.38
CA LEU A 40 0.09 9.42 -4.80
C LEU A 40 1.11 10.21 -5.62
N MET A 41 0.98 10.19 -6.95
CA MET A 41 1.83 10.98 -7.85
C MET A 41 1.60 12.48 -7.64
N GLU A 42 0.34 12.91 -7.51
CA GLU A 42 -0.04 14.29 -7.19
C GLU A 42 0.53 14.74 -5.84
N LEU A 43 0.53 13.85 -4.84
CA LEU A 43 1.14 14.13 -3.53
C LEU A 43 2.68 14.21 -3.60
N ALA A 44 3.31 13.34 -4.41
CA ALA A 44 4.76 13.29 -4.57
C ALA A 44 5.31 14.49 -5.37
N ARG A 45 4.59 14.92 -6.41
CA ARG A 45 5.06 15.87 -7.41
C ARG A 45 5.59 17.19 -6.81
N PRO A 46 4.90 17.88 -5.88
CA PRO A 46 5.40 19.13 -5.30
C PRO A 46 6.54 18.94 -4.28
N ARG A 47 6.97 17.69 -4.00
CA ARG A 47 8.02 17.37 -3.01
C ARG A 47 9.35 16.98 -3.65
N CYS A 48 9.43 17.00 -4.98
CA CYS A 48 10.59 16.54 -5.73
C CYS A 48 10.82 17.34 -7.02
N ASP A 49 12.07 17.36 -7.48
CA ASP A 49 12.46 17.88 -8.79
C ASP A 49 12.24 16.82 -9.88
N LYS A 50 12.44 15.54 -9.53
CA LYS A 50 12.25 14.40 -10.42
C LYS A 50 11.28 13.40 -9.83
N LEU A 51 10.22 13.08 -10.56
CA LEU A 51 9.24 12.07 -10.16
C LEU A 51 9.45 10.78 -10.95
N VAL A 52 9.69 9.70 -10.23
CA VAL A 52 9.81 8.35 -10.75
C VAL A 52 8.60 7.53 -10.33
N VAL A 53 8.04 6.77 -11.25
CA VAL A 53 7.03 5.74 -10.96
C VAL A 53 7.59 4.42 -11.42
N SER A 54 7.53 3.38 -10.58
CA SER A 54 7.81 2.01 -11.05
C SER A 54 6.53 1.24 -11.31
N ILE A 55 6.53 0.43 -12.35
CA ILE A 55 5.53 -0.61 -12.60
C ILE A 55 6.26 -1.94 -12.64
N PHE A 56 6.09 -2.73 -11.58
CA PHE A 56 6.70 -4.05 -11.48
C PHE A 56 5.81 -4.98 -10.67
N VAL A 57 5.27 -6.02 -11.32
CA VAL A 57 4.51 -7.08 -10.64
C VAL A 57 5.54 -8.02 -10.01
N ASN A 58 5.82 -7.80 -8.73
CA ASN A 58 6.85 -8.52 -8.00
C ASN A 58 6.44 -9.97 -7.74
N PRO A 59 7.13 -11.00 -8.26
CA PRO A 59 6.75 -12.40 -7.98
C PRO A 59 6.96 -12.80 -6.52
N LEU A 60 7.91 -12.20 -5.79
CA LEU A 60 8.25 -12.60 -4.42
C LEU A 60 7.13 -12.33 -3.39
N GLN A 61 6.17 -11.47 -3.71
CA GLN A 61 5.04 -11.16 -2.83
C GLN A 61 3.76 -11.92 -3.21
N PHE A 62 3.84 -12.91 -4.11
CA PHE A 62 2.71 -13.77 -4.44
C PHE A 62 2.95 -15.19 -3.89
N GLY A 63 1.96 -15.72 -3.17
CA GLY A 63 1.94 -17.14 -2.80
C GLY A 63 1.63 -18.05 -4.01
N VAL A 64 1.85 -19.36 -3.85
CA VAL A 64 1.65 -20.39 -4.90
C VAL A 64 0.23 -20.37 -5.50
N ASN A 65 -0.77 -19.91 -4.75
CA ASN A 65 -2.17 -19.86 -5.16
C ASN A 65 -2.70 -18.41 -5.33
N GLU A 66 -1.81 -17.42 -5.41
CA GLU A 66 -2.22 -16.03 -5.62
C GLU A 66 -2.16 -15.64 -7.11
N ASP A 67 -2.89 -14.59 -7.47
CA ASP A 67 -3.22 -14.23 -8.86
C ASP A 67 -2.07 -13.59 -9.67
N LEU A 68 -0.82 -14.09 -9.57
CA LEU A 68 0.32 -13.54 -10.31
C LEU A 68 0.08 -13.54 -11.82
N ASP A 69 -0.38 -14.68 -12.37
CA ASP A 69 -0.61 -14.84 -13.81
C ASP A 69 -1.79 -14.02 -14.31
N ARG A 70 -2.79 -13.80 -13.44
CA ARG A 70 -4.03 -13.08 -13.75
C ARG A 70 -3.98 -11.60 -13.38
N TYR A 71 -2.85 -11.11 -12.86
CA TYR A 71 -2.73 -9.71 -12.46
C TYR A 71 -2.97 -8.80 -13.67
N PRO A 72 -3.90 -7.84 -13.58
CA PRO A 72 -4.28 -7.02 -14.73
C PRO A 72 -3.12 -6.13 -15.18
N ARG A 73 -3.02 -5.88 -16.49
CA ARG A 73 -1.98 -5.07 -17.10
C ARG A 73 -2.60 -4.15 -18.15
N ASP A 74 -2.25 -2.86 -18.10
CA ASP A 74 -2.65 -1.86 -19.10
C ASP A 74 -1.47 -0.89 -19.34
N PRO A 75 -0.40 -1.34 -20.02
CA PRO A 75 0.83 -0.54 -20.13
C PRO A 75 0.61 0.83 -20.78
N GLU A 76 -0.26 0.91 -21.78
CA GLU A 76 -0.57 2.15 -22.49
C GLU A 76 -1.36 3.12 -21.61
N GLY A 77 -2.43 2.64 -20.96
CA GLY A 77 -3.23 3.46 -20.06
C GLY A 77 -2.48 3.84 -18.79
N ASP A 78 -1.55 3.02 -18.32
CA ASP A 78 -0.66 3.33 -17.21
C ASP A 78 0.32 4.46 -17.59
N ALA A 79 0.98 4.33 -18.74
CA ALA A 79 1.88 5.36 -19.24
C ALA A 79 1.17 6.69 -19.51
N ALA A 80 -0.08 6.66 -19.98
CA ALA A 80 -0.90 7.85 -20.17
C ALA A 80 -1.18 8.57 -18.85
N LYS A 81 -1.57 7.83 -17.80
CA LYS A 81 -1.81 8.39 -16.46
C LYS A 81 -0.53 8.97 -15.85
N CYS A 82 0.61 8.29 -15.99
CA CYS A 82 1.90 8.80 -15.54
C CYS A 82 2.30 10.10 -16.27
N ARG A 83 2.10 10.18 -17.60
CA ARG A 83 2.34 11.42 -18.35
C ARG A 83 1.47 12.57 -17.85
N ALA A 84 0.18 12.31 -17.65
CA ALA A 84 -0.76 13.33 -17.14
C ALA A 84 -0.39 13.82 -15.74
N ALA A 85 0.18 12.95 -14.90
CA ALA A 85 0.63 13.30 -13.55
C ALA A 85 2.02 13.97 -13.49
N GLY A 86 2.65 14.26 -14.63
CA GLY A 86 3.96 14.92 -14.68
C GLY A 86 5.12 14.04 -14.20
N VAL A 87 5.05 12.72 -14.47
CA VAL A 87 6.14 11.78 -14.19
C VAL A 87 7.31 12.03 -15.13
N ASP A 88 8.52 12.12 -14.58
CA ASP A 88 9.76 12.28 -15.35
C ASP A 88 10.23 10.93 -15.92
N VAL A 89 10.23 9.89 -15.09
CA VAL A 89 10.64 8.53 -15.49
C VAL A 89 9.61 7.48 -15.07
N LEU A 90 9.17 6.70 -16.04
CA LEU A 90 8.45 5.45 -15.82
C LEU A 90 9.43 4.28 -15.87
N PHE A 91 9.67 3.64 -14.72
CA PHE A 91 10.58 2.50 -14.61
C PHE A 91 9.81 1.18 -14.67
N VAL A 92 10.06 0.38 -15.70
CA VAL A 92 9.38 -0.90 -15.96
C VAL A 92 10.44 -1.99 -16.12
N PRO A 93 11.03 -2.49 -15.03
CA PRO A 93 12.22 -3.33 -15.11
C PRO A 93 11.94 -4.69 -15.75
N ASP A 94 12.81 -5.09 -16.69
CA ASP A 94 12.86 -6.43 -17.27
C ASP A 94 13.98 -7.31 -16.67
N ASP A 95 14.92 -6.70 -15.93
CA ASP A 95 16.10 -7.35 -15.34
C ASP A 95 16.14 -7.23 -13.81
N PHE A 96 14.97 -7.11 -13.17
CA PHE A 96 14.92 -6.70 -11.78
C PHE A 96 15.60 -7.69 -10.85
N TYR A 97 15.38 -8.99 -10.99
CA TYR A 97 16.05 -10.02 -10.18
C TYR A 97 17.01 -10.84 -11.04
N PRO A 98 18.30 -10.95 -10.65
CA PRO A 98 19.20 -11.91 -11.27
C PRO A 98 18.77 -13.35 -10.93
N PRO A 99 19.11 -14.35 -11.77
CA PRO A 99 18.70 -15.75 -11.55
C PRO A 99 19.12 -16.34 -10.18
N ASP A 100 20.19 -15.83 -9.58
CA ASP A 100 20.77 -16.25 -8.31
C ASP A 100 20.40 -15.33 -7.13
N HIS A 101 19.34 -14.51 -7.27
CA HIS A 101 18.90 -13.58 -6.23
C HIS A 101 18.54 -14.28 -4.90
N SER A 102 19.45 -14.18 -3.93
CA SER A 102 19.38 -14.89 -2.64
C SER A 102 19.20 -13.99 -1.42
N THR A 103 19.12 -12.67 -1.59
CA THR A 103 18.94 -11.71 -0.49
C THR A 103 17.46 -11.46 -0.20
N ARG A 104 17.10 -11.38 1.08
CA ARG A 104 15.78 -11.01 1.56
C ARG A 104 15.89 -9.93 2.63
N VAL A 105 14.89 -9.07 2.70
CA VAL A 105 14.74 -8.08 3.78
C VAL A 105 13.48 -8.43 4.55
N ARG A 106 13.59 -8.66 5.85
CA ARG A 106 12.46 -8.98 6.73
C ARG A 106 12.35 -7.96 7.85
N VAL A 107 11.12 -7.53 8.15
CA VAL A 107 10.79 -6.65 9.28
C VAL A 107 10.00 -7.48 10.29
N GLU A 108 10.53 -7.71 11.48
CA GLU A 108 9.88 -8.52 12.51
C GLU A 108 8.77 -7.75 13.26
N GLY A 109 7.83 -8.48 13.86
CA GLY A 109 6.71 -7.92 14.62
C GLY A 109 5.60 -7.30 13.74
N LEU A 110 5.89 -6.21 13.01
CA LEU A 110 4.88 -5.52 12.18
C LEU A 110 4.37 -6.35 10.99
N SER A 111 5.16 -7.32 10.54
CA SER A 111 4.78 -8.26 9.47
C SER A 111 3.93 -9.42 9.96
N GLU A 112 3.73 -9.54 11.27
CA GLU A 112 2.94 -10.59 11.91
C GLU A 112 1.52 -10.08 12.20
N GLY A 113 0.53 -10.98 12.22
CA GLY A 113 -0.87 -10.60 12.39
C GLY A 113 -1.48 -9.95 11.13
N LEU A 114 -2.77 -9.61 11.19
CA LEU A 114 -3.52 -8.98 10.10
C LEU A 114 -3.29 -9.73 8.75
N CYS A 115 -2.83 -9.05 7.70
CA CYS A 115 -2.53 -9.66 6.41
C CYS A 115 -1.36 -10.67 6.47
N GLY A 116 -0.47 -10.55 7.45
CA GLY A 116 0.69 -11.43 7.60
C GLY A 116 0.29 -12.85 7.98
N THR A 117 -0.78 -13.01 8.76
CA THR A 117 -1.29 -14.33 9.17
C THR A 117 -1.75 -15.16 7.98
N SER A 118 -2.53 -14.56 7.07
CA SER A 118 -3.04 -15.26 5.89
C SER A 118 -2.04 -15.30 4.74
N ARG A 119 -0.94 -14.52 4.79
CA ARG A 119 0.02 -14.35 3.70
C ARG A 119 1.47 -14.31 4.22
N PRO A 120 2.02 -15.45 4.69
CA PRO A 120 3.25 -15.49 5.47
C PRO A 120 4.51 -14.97 4.75
N VAL A 121 4.56 -15.06 3.41
CA VAL A 121 5.69 -14.57 2.60
C VAL A 121 5.48 -13.16 2.05
N PHE A 122 4.28 -12.59 2.19
CA PHE A 122 3.86 -11.39 1.47
C PHE A 122 4.73 -10.17 1.80
N PHE A 123 4.91 -9.89 3.09
CA PHE A 123 5.63 -8.70 3.51
C PHE A 123 7.14 -8.80 3.30
N GLU A 124 7.75 -9.98 3.45
CA GLU A 124 9.17 -10.17 3.09
C GLU A 124 9.38 -9.92 1.58
N GLY A 125 8.45 -10.39 0.74
CA GLY A 125 8.46 -10.10 -0.69
C GLY A 125 8.37 -8.59 -0.98
N ILE A 126 7.50 -7.87 -0.25
CA ILE A 126 7.36 -6.41 -0.38
C ILE A 126 8.61 -5.67 0.09
N THR A 127 9.13 -5.96 1.27
CA THR A 127 10.31 -5.26 1.81
C THR A 127 11.54 -5.55 0.97
N THR A 128 11.68 -6.76 0.42
CA THR A 128 12.77 -7.11 -0.50
C THR A 128 12.69 -6.30 -1.81
N VAL A 129 11.52 -6.25 -2.47
CA VAL A 129 11.38 -5.48 -3.72
C VAL A 129 11.55 -3.99 -3.47
N VAL A 130 10.97 -3.44 -2.39
CA VAL A 130 11.03 -2.01 -2.09
C VAL A 130 12.45 -1.60 -1.70
N ALA A 131 13.17 -2.38 -0.89
CA ALA A 131 14.56 -2.11 -0.56
C ALA A 131 15.44 -2.07 -1.82
N ARG A 132 15.22 -3.00 -2.76
CA ARG A 132 15.92 -3.01 -4.04
C ARG A 132 15.56 -1.81 -4.92
N LEU A 133 14.27 -1.44 -4.98
CA LEU A 133 13.81 -0.24 -5.69
C LEU A 133 14.45 1.03 -5.12
N PHE A 134 14.56 1.15 -3.79
CA PHE A 134 15.24 2.27 -3.16
C PHE A 134 16.73 2.32 -3.48
N GLY A 135 17.40 1.17 -3.56
CA GLY A 135 18.81 1.10 -3.97
C GLY A 135 19.05 1.62 -5.39
N VAL A 136 18.13 1.39 -6.32
CA VAL A 136 18.32 1.73 -7.74
C VAL A 136 17.70 3.07 -8.12
N VAL A 137 16.63 3.51 -7.45
CA VAL A 137 15.98 4.81 -7.69
C VAL A 137 16.58 5.93 -6.82
N GLN A 138 17.17 5.57 -5.66
CA GLN A 138 17.69 6.51 -4.66
C GLN A 138 16.76 7.70 -4.35
N PRO A 139 15.48 7.45 -4.02
CA PRO A 139 14.54 8.54 -3.76
C PRO A 139 14.92 9.30 -2.48
N THR A 140 14.62 10.59 -2.45
CA THR A 140 14.62 11.39 -1.21
C THR A 140 13.26 11.35 -0.53
N VAL A 141 12.19 11.14 -1.29
CA VAL A 141 10.82 11.00 -0.80
C VAL A 141 10.11 9.88 -1.55
N THR A 142 9.34 9.06 -0.84
CA THR A 142 8.53 7.99 -1.41
C THR A 142 7.12 8.05 -0.85
N VAL A 143 6.12 7.69 -1.66
CA VAL A 143 4.70 7.78 -1.28
C VAL A 143 4.03 6.42 -1.42
N PHE A 144 3.35 6.00 -0.35
CA PHE A 144 2.53 4.79 -0.32
C PHE A 144 1.12 5.12 0.16
N GLY A 145 0.10 4.45 -0.37
CA GLY A 145 -1.28 4.69 0.03
C GLY A 145 -1.63 4.11 1.40
N GLU A 146 -2.43 4.83 2.17
CA GLU A 146 -2.93 4.38 3.48
C GLU A 146 -3.93 3.23 3.40
N LYS A 147 -4.43 2.90 2.21
CA LYS A 147 -5.24 1.70 1.99
C LYS A 147 -4.52 0.44 2.48
N ASP A 148 -3.25 0.32 2.16
CA ASP A 148 -2.38 -0.77 2.60
C ASP A 148 -1.61 -0.34 3.86
N TYR A 149 -2.33 0.03 4.92
CA TYR A 149 -1.73 0.68 6.11
C TYR A 149 -0.63 -0.16 6.77
N GLN A 150 -0.82 -1.48 6.85
CA GLN A 150 0.21 -2.39 7.38
C GLN A 150 1.50 -2.34 6.54
N GLN A 151 1.38 -2.28 5.20
CA GLN A 151 2.52 -2.10 4.31
C GLN A 151 3.22 -0.77 4.59
N LEU A 152 2.47 0.33 4.68
CA LEU A 152 3.03 1.66 4.96
C LEU A 152 3.80 1.67 6.30
N ALA A 153 3.25 1.08 7.36
CA ALA A 153 3.91 0.96 8.66
C ALA A 153 5.21 0.13 8.59
N ILE A 154 5.17 -1.00 7.87
CA ILE A 154 6.34 -1.86 7.64
C ILE A 154 7.42 -1.11 6.85
N ILE A 155 7.07 -0.38 5.79
CA ILE A 155 8.04 0.39 5.00
C ILE A 155 8.65 1.52 5.82
N ARG A 156 7.85 2.23 6.64
CA ARG A 156 8.36 3.23 7.59
C ARG A 156 9.35 2.62 8.58
N ARG A 157 9.04 1.43 9.11
CA ARG A 157 9.93 0.67 10.01
C ARG A 157 11.24 0.31 9.31
N MET A 158 11.16 -0.28 8.12
CA MET A 158 12.30 -0.67 7.31
C MET A 158 13.21 0.51 6.99
N VAL A 159 12.65 1.63 6.54
CA VAL A 159 13.42 2.86 6.22
C VAL A 159 14.17 3.37 7.44
N ARG A 160 13.51 3.43 8.60
CA ARG A 160 14.15 3.87 9.84
C ARG A 160 15.26 2.91 10.29
N ASP A 161 14.99 1.61 10.31
CA ASP A 161 15.92 0.61 10.86
C ASP A 161 17.13 0.37 9.96
N LEU A 162 16.97 0.53 8.65
CA LEU A 162 18.08 0.50 7.70
C LEU A 162 18.76 1.88 7.51
N ALA A 163 18.37 2.88 8.30
CA ALA A 163 18.88 4.25 8.24
C ALA A 163 18.86 4.85 6.82
N LEU A 164 17.82 4.55 6.05
CA LEU A 164 17.67 5.06 4.69
C LEU A 164 17.26 6.54 4.76
N PRO A 165 17.95 7.46 4.04
CA PRO A 165 17.66 8.89 4.07
C PRO A 165 16.44 9.22 3.18
N ILE A 166 15.30 8.58 3.45
CA ILE A 166 14.09 8.62 2.64
C ILE A 166 12.93 9.07 3.51
N GLU A 167 12.26 10.14 3.10
CA GLU A 167 10.98 10.54 3.70
C GLU A 167 9.86 9.64 3.17
N VAL A 168 9.12 8.96 4.06
CA VAL A 168 8.01 8.06 3.68
C VAL A 168 6.66 8.71 3.97
N LEU A 169 5.98 9.17 2.92
CA LEU A 169 4.67 9.79 3.00
C LEU A 169 3.54 8.76 2.88
N GLY A 170 2.50 8.94 3.69
CA GLY A 170 1.23 8.25 3.56
C GLY A 170 0.27 9.06 2.70
N GLY A 171 -0.17 8.51 1.57
CA GLY A 171 -1.21 9.10 0.74
C GLY A 171 -2.60 8.70 1.26
N PRO A 172 -3.53 9.66 1.50
CA PRO A 172 -4.86 9.35 1.98
C PRO A 172 -5.57 8.26 1.16
N LEU A 173 -6.34 7.43 1.84
CA LEU A 173 -7.14 6.39 1.17
C LEU A 173 -8.18 7.06 0.26
N ILE A 174 -8.12 6.74 -1.04
CA ILE A 174 -9.13 7.20 -2.01
C ILE A 174 -10.29 6.20 -2.07
N ARG A 175 -11.50 6.73 -1.95
CA ARG A 175 -12.76 5.99 -2.04
C ARG A 175 -13.49 6.37 -3.32
N ASP A 176 -14.33 5.46 -3.78
CA ASP A 176 -15.35 5.73 -4.80
C ASP A 176 -16.46 6.61 -4.22
N ASP A 177 -17.36 7.10 -5.06
CA ASP A 177 -18.44 8.03 -4.65
C ASP A 177 -19.41 7.39 -3.63
N ASP A 178 -19.51 6.06 -3.64
CA ASP A 178 -20.29 5.26 -2.70
C ASP A 178 -19.54 4.93 -1.38
N GLY A 179 -18.29 5.37 -1.25
CA GLY A 179 -17.45 5.15 -0.07
C GLY A 179 -16.58 3.89 -0.11
N LEU A 180 -16.72 3.03 -1.13
CA LEU A 180 -15.87 1.84 -1.28
C LEU A 180 -14.42 2.24 -1.51
N ALA A 181 -13.48 1.67 -0.76
CA ALA A 181 -12.06 1.90 -1.00
C ALA A 181 -11.66 1.46 -2.43
N LEU A 182 -10.97 2.33 -3.17
CA LEU A 182 -10.55 2.00 -4.54
C LEU A 182 -9.51 0.88 -4.55
N SER A 183 -9.74 -0.11 -5.41
CA SER A 183 -8.87 -1.27 -5.56
C SER A 183 -8.99 -1.81 -6.97
N SER A 184 -7.87 -2.23 -7.58
CA SER A 184 -7.90 -2.99 -8.84
C SER A 184 -8.77 -4.25 -8.72
N ARG A 185 -8.82 -4.87 -7.54
CA ARG A 185 -9.66 -6.06 -7.26
C ARG A 185 -11.17 -5.78 -7.24
N ASN A 186 -11.61 -4.51 -7.17
CA ASN A 186 -13.05 -4.21 -7.21
C ASN A 186 -13.69 -4.63 -8.55
N ALA A 187 -12.90 -4.77 -9.62
CA ALA A 187 -13.35 -5.26 -10.92
C ALA A 187 -13.84 -6.71 -10.90
N TYR A 188 -13.51 -7.49 -9.86
CA TYR A 188 -13.95 -8.88 -9.72
C TYR A 188 -15.30 -9.02 -9.02
N LEU A 189 -15.83 -7.95 -8.43
CA LEU A 189 -17.09 -7.97 -7.71
C LEU A 189 -18.26 -7.91 -8.69
N SER A 190 -19.21 -8.82 -8.54
CA SER A 190 -20.54 -8.67 -9.16
C SER A 190 -21.28 -7.46 -8.58
N PRO A 191 -22.33 -6.94 -9.23
CA PRO A 191 -23.12 -5.82 -8.69
C PRO A 191 -23.66 -6.10 -7.27
N ALA A 192 -24.11 -7.32 -7.00
CA ALA A 192 -24.58 -7.73 -5.68
C ALA A 192 -23.43 -7.77 -4.64
N GLN A 193 -22.27 -8.32 -5.02
CA GLN A 193 -21.09 -8.35 -4.15
C GLN A 193 -20.57 -6.94 -3.85
N ARG A 194 -20.60 -6.04 -4.84
CA ARG A 194 -20.22 -4.63 -4.66
C ARG A 194 -21.14 -3.93 -3.66
N ALA A 195 -22.45 -4.13 -3.75
CA ALA A 195 -23.40 -3.55 -2.79
C ALA A 195 -23.10 -4.01 -1.34
N ARG A 196 -22.76 -5.30 -1.16
CA ARG A 196 -22.34 -5.85 0.15
C ARG A 196 -21.02 -5.25 0.63
N ALA A 197 -20.07 -5.01 -0.27
CA ALA A 197 -18.76 -4.42 0.05
C ALA A 197 -18.87 -3.02 0.71
N LEU A 198 -19.97 -2.28 0.48
CA LEU A 198 -20.24 -1.01 1.16
C LEU A 198 -20.48 -1.16 2.67
N SER A 199 -20.70 -2.37 3.18
CA SER A 199 -20.73 -2.64 4.62
C SER A 199 -19.39 -2.34 5.30
N LEU A 200 -18.25 -2.49 4.61
CA LEU A 200 -16.92 -2.17 5.16
C LEU A 200 -16.81 -0.69 5.53
N HIS A 201 -17.18 0.19 4.59
CA HIS A 201 -17.20 1.63 4.82
C HIS A 201 -18.11 1.99 6.00
N ARG A 202 -19.36 1.50 5.99
CA ARG A 202 -20.33 1.79 7.06
C ARG A 202 -19.83 1.33 8.42
N ALA A 203 -19.29 0.11 8.52
CA ALA A 203 -18.80 -0.45 9.76
C ALA A 203 -17.59 0.33 10.31
N LEU A 204 -16.58 0.58 9.48
CA LEU A 204 -15.37 1.29 9.90
C LEU A 204 -15.68 2.71 10.39
N PHE A 205 -16.52 3.45 9.67
CA PHE A 205 -16.88 4.81 10.08
C PHE A 205 -17.78 4.82 11.32
N ALA A 206 -18.67 3.84 11.48
CA ALA A 206 -19.44 3.68 12.73
C ALA A 206 -18.52 3.40 13.93
N MET A 207 -17.51 2.54 13.76
CA MET A 207 -16.50 2.28 14.80
C MET A 207 -15.70 3.54 15.15
N ALA A 208 -15.27 4.31 14.15
CA ALA A 208 -14.51 5.53 14.38
C ALA A 208 -15.33 6.64 15.07
N ALA A 209 -16.61 6.76 14.71
CA ALA A 209 -17.53 7.79 15.22
C ALA A 209 -18.17 7.44 16.57
N ALA A 210 -18.23 6.17 16.97
CA ALA A 210 -18.75 5.77 18.26
C ALA A 210 -17.97 6.43 19.40
N GLU A 211 -18.61 6.90 20.47
CA GLU A 211 -17.90 7.45 21.64
C GLU A 211 -17.39 6.35 22.60
N GLU A 212 -17.10 5.17 22.07
CA GLU A 212 -16.64 3.98 22.82
C GLU A 212 -15.12 3.87 22.77
N ARG A 213 -14.46 3.48 23.86
CA ARG A 213 -13.00 3.26 23.95
C ARG A 213 -12.63 1.80 24.09
N ASP A 214 -13.54 0.93 24.54
CA ASP A 214 -13.31 -0.51 24.59
C ASP A 214 -13.22 -1.09 23.18
N ALA A 215 -12.05 -1.67 22.86
CA ALA A 215 -11.81 -2.20 21.53
C ALA A 215 -12.74 -3.38 21.20
N ALA A 216 -13.09 -4.20 22.19
CA ALA A 216 -13.99 -5.33 21.99
C ALA A 216 -15.41 -4.87 21.62
N ALA A 217 -15.94 -3.85 22.29
CA ALA A 217 -17.22 -3.23 21.97
C ALA A 217 -17.24 -2.60 20.58
N LEU A 218 -16.18 -1.88 20.19
CA LEU A 218 -16.04 -1.34 18.84
C LEU A 218 -15.98 -2.44 17.77
N ILE A 219 -15.22 -3.52 18.01
CA ILE A 219 -15.16 -4.67 17.09
C ILE A 219 -16.53 -5.35 16.98
N ALA A 220 -17.26 -5.48 18.09
CA ALA A 220 -18.62 -6.03 18.08
C ALA A 220 -19.59 -5.16 17.26
N LEU A 221 -19.49 -3.83 17.37
CA LEU A 221 -20.23 -2.88 16.53
C LEU A 221 -19.89 -3.05 15.04
N GLY A 222 -18.61 -3.15 14.69
CA GLY A 222 -18.22 -3.38 13.30
C GLY A 222 -18.79 -4.70 12.75
N ARG A 223 -18.72 -5.77 13.54
CA ARG A 223 -19.26 -7.10 13.17
C ARG A 223 -20.77 -7.10 12.95
N SER A 224 -21.53 -6.29 13.69
CA SER A 224 -22.99 -6.25 13.50
C SER A 224 -23.43 -5.52 12.22
N ILE A 225 -22.54 -4.71 11.63
CA ILE A 225 -22.79 -3.94 10.41
C ILE A 225 -22.25 -4.65 9.15
N LEU A 226 -21.16 -5.41 9.29
CA LEU A 226 -20.47 -6.07 8.18
C LEU A 226 -21.33 -7.19 7.56
N ASP A 227 -21.45 -7.16 6.24
CA ASP A 227 -22.06 -8.21 5.43
C ASP A 227 -20.99 -8.78 4.49
N VAL A 228 -20.24 -9.75 5.00
CA VAL A 228 -19.10 -10.39 4.33
C VAL A 228 -19.21 -11.91 4.49
N ASP A 229 -18.59 -12.67 3.60
CA ASP A 229 -18.67 -14.13 3.65
C ASP A 229 -17.73 -14.71 4.70
N THR A 230 -16.49 -14.23 4.74
CA THR A 230 -15.47 -14.68 5.70
C THR A 230 -14.59 -13.51 6.14
N PHE A 231 -14.33 -13.42 7.44
CA PHE A 231 -13.31 -12.51 7.98
C PHE A 231 -11.93 -13.13 7.88
N ASP A 232 -10.98 -12.36 7.36
CA ASP A 232 -9.56 -12.57 7.64
C ASP A 232 -9.23 -11.94 8.99
N TYR A 233 -9.68 -10.69 9.19
CA TYR A 233 -9.59 -9.98 10.46
C TYR A 233 -10.55 -8.78 10.50
N LEU A 234 -10.94 -8.39 11.71
CA LEU A 234 -11.46 -7.06 12.04
C LEU A 234 -10.84 -6.67 13.38
N GLU A 235 -9.96 -5.68 13.37
CA GLU A 235 -9.11 -5.37 14.51
C GLU A 235 -8.91 -3.87 14.72
N ILE A 236 -8.60 -3.50 15.96
CA ILE A 236 -8.15 -2.17 16.33
C ILE A 236 -6.70 -2.25 16.77
N ARG A 237 -5.84 -1.48 16.10
CA ARG A 237 -4.39 -1.49 16.32
C ARG A 237 -3.88 -0.08 16.59
N ASP A 238 -2.80 0.01 17.36
CA ASP A 238 -2.04 1.26 17.51
C ASP A 238 -1.56 1.76 16.15
N ALA A 239 -1.70 3.07 15.87
CA ALA A 239 -1.44 3.63 14.56
C ALA A 239 0.06 3.60 14.15
N VAL A 240 0.98 3.45 15.09
CA VAL A 240 2.43 3.47 14.82
C VAL A 240 3.03 2.07 14.85
N THR A 241 2.67 1.28 15.86
CA THR A 241 3.26 -0.02 16.18
C THR A 241 2.42 -1.20 15.67
N LEU A 242 1.18 -0.96 15.26
CA LEU A 242 0.19 -1.99 14.94
C LEU A 242 -0.02 -3.04 16.03
N ALA A 243 0.41 -2.76 17.26
CA ALA A 243 0.12 -3.60 18.42
C ALA A 243 -1.41 -3.64 18.64
N PRO A 244 -1.98 -4.78 19.05
CA PRO A 244 -3.37 -4.85 19.47
C PRO A 244 -3.65 -3.85 20.59
N LEU A 245 -4.82 -3.22 20.57
CA LEU A 245 -5.28 -2.37 21.65
C LEU A 245 -6.50 -3.00 22.31
N GLU A 246 -6.50 -3.02 23.65
CA GLU A 246 -7.70 -3.33 24.43
C GLU A 246 -8.55 -2.07 24.65
N THR A 247 -7.89 -0.91 24.81
CA THR A 247 -8.53 0.39 24.97
C THR A 247 -7.95 1.37 23.95
N VAL A 248 -8.83 2.13 23.31
CA VAL A 248 -8.49 3.22 22.39
C VAL A 248 -8.27 4.49 23.20
N ASP A 249 -7.04 4.69 23.63
CA ASP A 249 -6.55 5.82 24.44
C ASP A 249 -5.41 6.62 23.77
N ARG A 250 -5.06 6.23 22.54
CA ARG A 250 -4.04 6.84 21.69
C ARG A 250 -4.43 6.67 20.21
N PRO A 251 -3.77 7.36 19.27
CA PRO A 251 -4.06 7.21 17.85
C PRO A 251 -4.10 5.74 17.41
N ALA A 252 -5.23 5.33 16.86
CA ALA A 252 -5.49 3.94 16.49
C ALA A 252 -5.99 3.83 15.05
N ARG A 253 -5.95 2.62 14.50
CA ARG A 253 -6.61 2.25 13.24
C ARG A 253 -7.60 1.13 13.50
N ALA A 254 -8.82 1.27 13.00
CA ALA A 254 -9.69 0.12 12.76
C ALA A 254 -9.34 -0.42 11.36
N LEU A 255 -9.01 -1.72 11.27
CA LEU A 255 -8.66 -2.39 10.03
C LEU A 255 -9.55 -3.60 9.81
N VAL A 256 -9.95 -3.82 8.55
CA VAL A 256 -10.70 -5.00 8.13
C VAL A 256 -10.03 -5.66 6.94
N GLY A 257 -9.95 -6.98 6.99
CA GLY A 257 -9.64 -7.86 5.87
C GLY A 257 -10.71 -8.92 5.79
N CYS A 258 -11.32 -9.10 4.63
CA CYS A 258 -12.44 -10.03 4.46
C CYS A 258 -12.56 -10.54 3.03
N TRP A 259 -13.44 -11.53 2.85
CA TRP A 259 -13.79 -12.11 1.57
C TRP A 259 -15.26 -11.84 1.25
N ILE A 260 -15.52 -11.41 0.01
CA ILE A 260 -16.85 -11.35 -0.59
C ILE A 260 -16.78 -12.07 -1.94
N GLY A 261 -17.47 -13.20 -2.03
CA GLY A 261 -17.24 -14.22 -3.04
C GLY A 261 -15.78 -14.66 -3.04
N GLY A 262 -15.17 -14.69 -4.23
CA GLY A 262 -13.75 -14.99 -4.41
C GLY A 262 -12.82 -13.78 -4.25
N THR A 263 -13.32 -12.61 -3.84
CA THR A 263 -12.52 -11.38 -3.81
C THR A 263 -12.14 -11.02 -2.38
N ARG A 264 -10.84 -10.99 -2.08
CA ARG A 264 -10.31 -10.46 -0.81
C ARG A 264 -10.24 -8.93 -0.86
N LEU A 265 -10.92 -8.29 0.07
CA LEU A 265 -10.96 -6.84 0.25
C LEU A 265 -10.26 -6.46 1.55
N ILE A 266 -9.66 -5.27 1.56
CA ILE A 266 -9.12 -4.63 2.76
C ILE A 266 -9.59 -3.18 2.80
N ASP A 267 -9.80 -2.68 4.00
CA ASP A 267 -10.10 -1.27 4.25
C ASP A 267 -9.66 -0.92 5.69
N ASN A 268 -9.48 0.36 5.96
CA ASN A 268 -9.16 0.84 7.30
C ASN A 268 -9.50 2.33 7.46
N VAL A 269 -9.63 2.77 8.72
CA VAL A 269 -9.87 4.18 9.07
C VAL A 269 -9.08 4.56 10.33
N ALA A 270 -8.67 5.82 10.42
CA ALA A 270 -8.12 6.38 11.64
C ALA A 270 -9.21 6.52 12.71
N ILE A 271 -8.86 6.23 13.96
CA ILE A 271 -9.64 6.65 15.12
C ILE A 271 -8.83 7.76 15.79
N GLU A 272 -9.24 9.00 15.54
CA GLU A 272 -8.61 10.20 16.08
C GLU A 272 -9.59 10.84 17.07
N ARG A 273 -9.19 10.93 18.34
CA ARG A 273 -9.96 11.61 19.38
C ARG A 273 -9.06 12.54 20.19
N PRO A 274 -9.61 13.56 20.87
CA PRO A 274 -8.86 14.27 21.90
C PRO A 274 -8.50 13.29 23.01
N TRP A 275 -7.22 12.99 23.15
CA TRP A 275 -6.70 12.13 24.21
C TRP A 275 -6.45 13.02 25.43
N THR A 276 -7.29 12.87 26.45
CA THR A 276 -7.18 13.56 27.75
C THR A 276 -6.28 12.79 28.70
#